data_AF-A0A928DVL3-F1
#
_entry.id   AF-A0A928DVL3-F1
#
_cell.length_a   1.000
_cell.length_b   1.000
_cell.length_c   1.000
_cell.angle_alpha   90.00
_cell.angle_beta   90.00
_cell.angle_gamma   90.00
#
_symmetry.space_group_name_H-M   'P 1'
#
loop_
_entity.id
_entity.type
_entity.pdbx_description
1 polymer ?
#
loop_
_entity_poly.entity_id
_entity_poly.type
_entity_poly.pdbx_seq_one_letter_code
_entity_poly.pdbx_strand_id
1 'polypeptide(L)'
;MNKKQNNSFRIGYFHREVLKNPAFHSENFPFENISESAPAEGSRLFRFPFRACIPPHSHSARRGFTLVELLVVIAIIGMLVGLLLPAVQQAREAARVMQCSNNLKQFGLASLNHEATNRFYPGSGWDCYSTGDCDFGMGWKQPGGWAYQLLPFMEQQALYSIMGDGNMSTMNKAMATQLVQTPMGVFNCPSRRTPKLYTGSTSGGFNYTDPQERAKGDYAACLGDWSYAQDNNTRNHPTPQYAAVANGTYKKKDLSKVTGIIYSASETKIGEVRDGTSNTYLIGEKYLQPEYYESCGAGDDMGVWIGADDDGNRSCSKDYFYLAQDRQGYGTPNSYAFGSAHAGSFGMVMGDGSVQRISYAIDKETHAYLGNRKDGEVAQIP
;
A
#
# COMPACT_ATOMS: atom_id res chain seq x y z
N MET A 1 7.11 -31.83 49.16
CA MET A 1 7.48 -33.21 48.74
C MET A 1 6.42 -33.69 47.75
N ASN A 2 6.83 -34.41 46.70
CA ASN A 2 6.06 -34.92 45.53
C ASN A 2 5.69 -33.88 44.46
N LYS A 3 6.53 -33.59 43.45
CA LYS A 3 7.03 -34.35 42.26
C LYS A 3 5.99 -34.60 41.15
N LYS A 4 6.29 -33.92 40.02
CA LYS A 4 6.22 -34.34 38.60
C LYS A 4 4.84 -34.47 37.94
N GLN A 5 4.60 -33.70 36.87
CA GLN A 5 4.90 -34.15 35.51
C GLN A 5 4.91 -32.98 34.51
N ASN A 6 6.04 -32.85 33.81
CA ASN A 6 6.24 -32.01 32.63
C ASN A 6 5.63 -32.72 31.42
N ASN A 7 4.87 -32.02 30.58
CA ASN A 7 4.58 -32.43 29.22
C ASN A 7 5.08 -31.36 28.25
N SER A 8 6.25 -31.61 27.68
CA SER A 8 6.84 -30.85 26.58
C SER A 8 6.27 -31.36 25.25
N PHE A 9 5.44 -30.55 24.59
CA PHE A 9 5.03 -30.80 23.21
C PHE A 9 6.15 -30.37 22.25
N ARG A 10 6.84 -31.34 21.65
CA ARG A 10 7.73 -31.14 20.50
C ARG A 10 6.88 -31.31 19.24
N ILE A 11 6.74 -30.25 18.45
CA ILE A 11 6.21 -30.33 17.08
C ILE A 11 7.42 -30.46 16.15
N GLY A 12 7.56 -31.62 15.52
CA GLY A 12 8.62 -31.93 14.58
C GLY A 12 8.33 -31.32 13.21
N TYR A 13 9.34 -30.67 12.64
CA TYR A 13 9.40 -30.26 11.24
C TYR A 13 9.52 -31.52 10.36
N PHE A 14 8.54 -31.74 9.49
CA PHE A 14 8.64 -32.76 8.44
C PHE A 14 9.07 -32.10 7.12
N HIS A 15 10.34 -32.35 6.77
CA HIS A 15 10.89 -32.23 5.43
C HIS A 15 10.28 -33.34 4.54
N ARG A 16 9.76 -33.01 3.36
CA ARG A 16 9.65 -33.97 2.26
C ARG A 16 9.99 -33.30 0.93
N GLU A 17 11.13 -33.73 0.39
CA GLU A 17 11.46 -33.65 -1.03
C GLU A 17 10.70 -34.73 -1.83
N VAL A 18 10.89 -34.65 -3.16
CA VAL A 18 10.71 -35.67 -4.21
C VAL A 18 9.27 -35.71 -4.77
N LEU A 19 8.98 -35.31 -6.02
CA LEU A 19 9.40 -35.96 -7.26
C LEU A 19 9.37 -35.03 -8.49
N LYS A 20 10.32 -35.28 -9.39
CA LYS A 20 10.47 -34.73 -10.74
C LYS A 20 9.58 -35.49 -11.76
N ASN A 21 9.33 -34.79 -12.87
CA ASN A 21 9.23 -35.26 -14.28
C ASN A 21 7.83 -35.45 -14.92
N PRO A 22 7.70 -35.44 -16.26
CA PRO A 22 7.44 -34.23 -17.07
C PRO A 22 6.30 -34.44 -18.10
N ALA A 23 6.19 -33.50 -19.06
CA ALA A 23 5.46 -33.54 -20.33
C ALA A 23 4.02 -33.02 -20.31
N PHE A 24 3.81 -31.83 -20.91
CA PHE A 24 2.58 -31.54 -21.62
C PHE A 24 2.87 -30.70 -22.86
N HIS A 25 2.30 -31.17 -23.97
CA HIS A 25 2.51 -30.73 -25.34
C HIS A 25 1.97 -29.31 -25.59
N SER A 26 2.73 -28.55 -26.37
CA SER A 26 2.31 -27.29 -27.00
C SER A 26 1.54 -27.58 -28.29
N GLU A 27 0.28 -27.15 -28.37
CA GLU A 27 -0.47 -27.09 -29.62
C GLU A 27 -0.38 -25.68 -30.22
N ASN A 28 0.06 -25.65 -31.48
CA ASN A 28 0.25 -24.49 -32.33
C ASN A 28 -1.08 -24.08 -33.00
N PHE A 29 -1.41 -22.80 -32.98
CA PHE A 29 -2.37 -22.19 -33.91
C PHE A 29 -1.59 -21.47 -35.04
N PRO A 30 -1.91 -21.69 -36.32
CA PRO A 30 -1.16 -21.10 -37.43
C PRO A 30 -1.71 -19.72 -37.82
N PHE A 31 -0.79 -18.78 -38.04
CA PHE A 31 -1.05 -17.52 -38.75
C PHE A 31 -1.02 -17.78 -40.27
N GLU A 32 -2.09 -17.39 -40.96
CA GLU A 32 -2.19 -17.43 -42.42
C GLU A 32 -1.26 -16.39 -43.08
N ASN A 33 -0.42 -16.88 -43.99
CA ASN A 33 0.32 -16.10 -44.98
C ASN A 33 -0.61 -15.78 -46.16
N ILE A 34 -0.73 -14.50 -46.52
CA ILE A 34 -1.32 -14.09 -47.80
C ILE A 34 -0.17 -13.96 -48.81
N SER A 35 -0.06 -14.95 -49.71
CA SER A 35 0.77 -14.88 -50.91
C SER A 35 -0.08 -14.54 -52.13
N GLU A 36 0.41 -13.59 -52.92
CA GLU A 36 -0.11 -13.13 -54.21
C GLU A 36 -0.46 -14.27 -55.18
N SER A 37 -1.56 -14.09 -55.92
CA SER A 37 -1.90 -14.85 -57.12
C SER A 37 -2.00 -13.91 -58.33
N ALA A 38 -1.27 -14.24 -59.40
CA ALA A 38 -1.53 -13.78 -60.76
C ALA A 38 -2.48 -14.78 -61.45
N PRO A 39 -3.26 -14.38 -62.49
CA PRO A 39 -2.75 -14.62 -63.85
C PRO A 39 -3.21 -13.66 -64.98
N ALA A 40 -2.38 -13.70 -66.03
CA ALA A 40 -2.55 -13.57 -67.50
C ALA A 40 -3.78 -12.90 -68.17
N GLU A 41 -3.47 -11.95 -69.07
CA GLU A 41 -3.86 -11.81 -70.52
C GLU A 41 -3.41 -10.37 -70.93
N GLY A 42 -2.94 -9.99 -72.12
CA GLY A 42 -3.26 -10.42 -73.47
C GLY A 42 -3.47 -9.17 -74.34
N SER A 43 -2.41 -8.75 -75.05
CA SER A 43 -2.45 -8.08 -76.37
C SER A 43 -2.54 -6.53 -76.54
N ARG A 44 -1.78 -6.09 -77.57
CA ARG A 44 -1.91 -4.92 -78.47
C ARG A 44 -1.12 -3.64 -78.19
N LEU A 45 0.04 -3.62 -78.86
CA LEU A 45 0.72 -2.50 -79.55
C LEU A 45 -0.12 -1.23 -79.79
N PHE A 46 0.30 -0.12 -79.18
CA PHE A 46 0.26 1.21 -79.80
C PHE A 46 1.53 1.98 -79.43
N ARG A 47 2.34 2.31 -80.45
CA ARG A 47 3.62 2.99 -80.34
C ARG A 47 3.40 4.48 -80.59
N PHE A 48 3.47 5.31 -79.55
CA PHE A 48 3.59 6.77 -79.66
C PHE A 48 4.96 7.21 -79.13
N PRO A 49 5.75 8.02 -79.85
CA PRO A 49 7.01 8.52 -79.34
C PRO A 49 6.75 9.82 -78.57
N PHE A 50 6.44 9.75 -77.29
CA PHE A 50 6.56 10.92 -76.42
C PHE A 50 7.99 11.01 -75.89
N ARG A 51 8.77 11.89 -76.51
CA ARG A 51 10.10 12.29 -76.06
C ARG A 51 9.90 13.23 -74.85
N ALA A 52 9.88 12.68 -73.64
CA ALA A 52 9.92 13.47 -72.42
C ALA A 52 11.37 13.91 -72.15
N CYS A 53 11.66 15.19 -72.30
CA CYS A 53 12.87 15.81 -71.76
C CYS A 53 12.78 15.78 -70.22
N ILE A 54 13.52 14.87 -69.59
CA ILE A 54 13.78 14.93 -68.14
C ILE A 54 14.78 16.08 -67.92
N PRO A 55 14.44 17.14 -67.16
CA PRO A 55 15.41 18.14 -66.78
C PRO A 55 16.50 17.49 -65.92
N PRO A 56 17.80 17.81 -66.12
CA PRO A 56 18.85 17.27 -65.29
C PRO A 56 18.60 17.69 -63.84
N HIS A 57 18.54 16.72 -62.92
CA HIS A 57 18.66 17.01 -61.49
C HIS A 57 19.97 17.77 -61.30
N SER A 58 19.88 19.03 -60.90
CA SER A 58 21.04 19.75 -60.40
C SER A 58 21.55 18.94 -59.20
N HIS A 59 22.76 18.39 -59.32
CA HIS A 59 23.47 17.83 -58.19
C HIS A 59 23.73 18.99 -57.22
N SER A 60 22.78 19.22 -56.31
CA SER A 60 23.02 19.96 -55.09
C SER A 60 24.25 19.30 -54.45
N ALA A 61 25.37 20.04 -54.45
CA ALA A 61 26.61 19.58 -53.86
C ALA A 61 26.32 19.21 -52.41
N ARG A 62 26.25 17.92 -52.12
CA ARG A 62 26.12 17.41 -50.75
C ARG A 62 27.38 17.85 -50.02
N ARG A 63 27.27 18.89 -49.20
CA ARG A 63 28.33 19.29 -48.27
C ARG A 63 28.56 18.10 -47.33
N GLY A 64 29.72 17.46 -47.45
CA GLY A 64 30.13 16.39 -46.54
C GLY A 64 30.33 16.96 -45.15
N PHE A 65 29.76 16.29 -44.15
CA PHE A 65 29.96 16.66 -42.74
C PHE A 65 31.39 16.31 -42.33
N THR A 66 32.11 17.27 -41.74
CA THR A 66 33.46 17.00 -41.23
C THR A 66 33.39 16.22 -39.93
N LEU A 67 34.40 15.40 -39.65
CA LEU A 67 34.51 14.65 -38.40
C LEU A 67 34.43 15.57 -37.17
N VAL A 68 35.01 16.78 -37.28
CA VAL A 68 35.00 17.80 -36.22
C VAL A 68 33.59 18.33 -35.96
N GLU A 69 32.82 18.64 -37.00
CA GLU A 69 31.43 19.09 -36.85
C GLU A 69 30.57 18.02 -36.15
N LEU A 70 30.77 16.75 -36.49
CA LEU A 70 30.06 15.64 -35.82
C LEU A 70 30.44 15.56 -34.35
N LEU A 71 31.73 15.68 -34.04
CA LEU A 71 32.26 15.58 -32.70
C LEU A 71 31.75 16.72 -31.79
N VAL A 72 31.67 17.95 -32.32
CA VAL A 72 31.10 19.09 -31.59
C VAL A 72 29.62 18.89 -31.30
N VAL A 73 28.83 18.41 -32.27
CA VAL A 73 27.39 18.20 -32.08
C VAL A 73 27.12 17.13 -31.02
N ILE A 74 27.82 15.99 -31.08
CA ILE A 74 27.66 14.94 -30.06
C ILE A 74 28.15 15.43 -28.69
N ALA A 75 29.17 16.28 -28.61
CA ALA A 75 29.64 16.86 -27.35
C ALA A 75 28.59 17.79 -26.72
N ILE A 76 27.94 18.65 -27.52
CA ILE A 76 26.86 19.52 -27.06
C ILE A 76 25.66 18.70 -26.58
N ILE A 77 25.21 17.70 -27.36
CA ILE A 77 24.11 16.82 -26.97
C ILE A 77 24.45 16.06 -25.70
N GLY A 78 25.68 15.53 -25.59
CA GLY A 78 26.16 14.84 -24.40
C GLY A 78 26.12 15.72 -23.15
N MET A 79 26.57 16.97 -23.26
CA MET A 79 26.49 17.95 -22.17
C MET A 79 25.05 18.27 -21.78
N LEU A 80 24.17 18.52 -22.75
CA LEU A 80 22.76 18.82 -22.49
C LEU A 80 22.06 17.63 -21.81
N VAL A 81 22.23 16.42 -22.34
CA VAL A 81 21.65 15.20 -21.75
C VAL A 81 22.22 14.94 -20.35
N GLY A 82 23.53 15.16 -20.16
CA GLY A 82 24.20 15.00 -18.86
C GLY A 82 23.64 15.91 -17.77
N LEU A 83 23.23 17.13 -18.12
CA LEU A 83 22.61 18.07 -17.18
C LEU A 83 21.10 17.83 -17.01
N LEU A 84 20.41 17.37 -18.06
CA LEU A 84 18.96 17.16 -18.05
C LEU A 84 18.55 15.88 -17.32
N LEU A 85 19.31 14.79 -17.43
CA LEU A 85 18.92 13.50 -16.85
C LEU A 85 18.74 13.56 -15.31
N PRO A 86 19.68 14.13 -14.52
CA PRO A 86 19.49 14.26 -13.08
C PRO A 86 18.28 15.13 -12.73
N ALA A 87 18.08 16.23 -13.46
CA ALA A 87 16.97 17.14 -13.25
C ALA A 87 15.60 16.47 -13.51
N VAL A 88 15.49 15.70 -14.59
CA VAL A 88 14.26 14.96 -14.91
C VAL A 88 13.93 13.93 -13.84
N GLN A 89 14.93 13.22 -13.29
CA GLN A 89 14.66 12.25 -12.22
C GLN A 89 14.23 12.93 -10.92
N GLN A 90 14.86 14.05 -10.55
CA GLN A 90 14.44 14.85 -9.38
C GLN A 90 13.00 15.36 -9.54
N ALA A 91 12.65 15.88 -10.72
CA ALA A 91 11.30 16.33 -11.01
C ALA A 91 10.27 15.19 -10.91
N ARG A 92 10.59 14.00 -11.43
CA ARG A 92 9.72 12.82 -11.32
C ARG A 92 9.53 12.37 -9.88
N GLU A 93 10.59 12.40 -9.07
CA GLU A 93 10.47 12.04 -7.66
C GLU A 93 9.65 13.08 -6.87
N ALA A 94 9.85 14.37 -7.13
CA ALA A 94 9.03 15.42 -6.53
C ALA A 94 7.54 15.23 -6.86
N ALA A 95 7.21 14.83 -8.11
CA ALA A 95 5.84 14.51 -8.49
C ALA A 95 5.26 13.33 -7.71
N ARG A 96 6.05 12.26 -7.50
CA ARG A 96 5.63 11.10 -6.69
C ARG A 96 5.43 11.46 -5.23
N VAL A 97 6.31 12.28 -4.66
CA VAL A 97 6.17 12.83 -3.30
C VAL A 97 4.87 13.64 -3.17
N MET A 98 4.57 14.52 -4.14
CA MET A 98 3.32 15.29 -4.16
C MET A 98 2.09 14.38 -4.24
N GLN A 99 2.16 13.29 -5.01
CA GLN A 99 1.08 12.31 -5.08
C GLN A 99 0.82 11.64 -3.73
N CYS A 100 1.86 11.23 -3.00
CA CYS A 100 1.71 10.68 -1.64
C CYS A 100 1.11 11.70 -0.66
N SER A 101 1.54 12.97 -0.73
CA SER A 101 0.94 14.04 0.07
C SER A 101 -0.54 14.24 -0.23
N ASN A 102 -0.95 14.11 -1.50
CA ASN A 102 -2.36 14.17 -1.90
C ASN A 102 -3.16 12.96 -1.40
N ASN A 103 -2.58 11.75 -1.41
CA ASN A 103 -3.22 10.56 -0.84
C ASN A 103 -3.44 10.74 0.67
N LEU A 104 -2.42 11.21 1.41
CA LEU A 104 -2.54 11.55 2.83
C LEU A 104 -3.61 12.61 3.08
N LYS A 105 -3.71 13.63 2.21
CA LYS A 105 -4.75 14.65 2.33
C LYS A 105 -6.14 14.06 2.15
N GLN A 106 -6.32 13.14 1.20
CA GLN A 106 -7.60 12.42 1.03
C GLN A 106 -7.96 11.61 2.27
N PHE A 107 -6.99 10.90 2.88
CA PHE A 107 -7.24 10.17 4.13
C PHE A 107 -7.61 11.11 5.29
N GLY A 108 -6.94 12.26 5.41
CA GLY A 108 -7.28 13.27 6.41
C GLY A 108 -8.70 13.80 6.26
N LEU A 109 -9.07 14.22 5.04
CA LEU A 109 -10.42 14.71 4.76
C LEU A 109 -11.48 13.63 4.99
N ALA A 110 -11.23 12.40 4.53
CA ALA A 110 -12.12 11.28 4.76
C ALA A 110 -12.29 10.98 6.27
N SER A 111 -11.21 11.04 7.04
CA SER A 111 -11.24 10.82 8.49
C SER A 111 -12.02 11.90 9.23
N LEU A 112 -11.89 13.17 8.83
CA LEU A 112 -12.66 14.27 9.39
C LEU A 112 -14.15 14.18 9.01
N ASN A 113 -14.49 13.77 7.79
CA ASN A 113 -15.87 13.56 7.39
C ASN A 113 -16.50 12.36 8.13
N HIS A 114 -15.71 11.30 8.35
CA HIS A 114 -16.09 10.18 9.21
C HIS A 114 -16.36 10.66 10.64
N GLU A 115 -15.46 11.45 11.22
CA GLU A 115 -15.62 12.01 12.56
C GLU A 115 -16.84 12.92 12.65
N ALA A 116 -17.07 13.81 11.68
CA ALA A 116 -18.21 14.70 11.67
C ALA A 116 -19.55 13.94 11.66
N THR A 117 -19.59 12.80 10.97
CA THR A 117 -20.79 11.94 10.85
C THR A 117 -20.99 11.06 12.08
N ASN A 118 -19.91 10.42 12.55
CA ASN A 118 -19.98 9.36 13.58
C ASN A 118 -19.62 9.85 15.00
N ARG A 119 -19.07 11.05 15.13
CA ARG A 119 -18.57 11.68 16.39
C ARG A 119 -17.31 11.03 16.99
N PHE A 120 -16.57 10.29 16.18
CA PHE A 120 -15.29 9.68 16.51
C PHE A 120 -14.44 9.43 15.25
N TYR A 121 -13.11 9.46 15.40
CA TYR A 121 -12.17 9.06 14.36
C TYR A 121 -12.32 7.58 14.00
N PRO A 122 -12.03 7.16 12.75
CA PRO A 122 -12.13 5.76 12.34
C PRO A 122 -11.29 4.85 13.24
N GLY A 123 -11.73 3.62 13.44
CA GLY A 123 -10.98 2.60 14.16
C GLY A 123 -10.20 1.68 13.23
N SER A 124 -9.33 0.84 13.80
CA SER A 124 -8.64 -0.22 13.05
C SER A 124 -9.38 -1.55 13.02
N GLY A 125 -10.67 -1.57 13.31
CA GLY A 125 -11.44 -2.81 13.30
C GLY A 125 -10.98 -3.79 14.37
N TRP A 126 -11.12 -5.09 14.13
CA TRP A 126 -10.93 -6.11 15.16
C TRP A 126 -9.51 -6.66 15.23
N ASP A 127 -9.07 -7.33 14.17
CA ASP A 127 -7.81 -8.07 14.10
C ASP A 127 -7.33 -8.26 12.65
N CYS A 128 -6.14 -8.84 12.49
CA CYS A 128 -5.51 -9.09 11.20
C CYS A 128 -6.20 -10.16 10.34
N TYR A 129 -7.11 -10.96 10.93
CA TYR A 129 -7.82 -12.04 10.25
C TYR A 129 -9.22 -11.62 9.78
N SER A 130 -9.66 -10.42 10.12
CA SER A 130 -10.97 -9.89 9.79
C SER A 130 -10.85 -8.79 8.75
N THR A 131 -11.79 -8.75 7.79
CA THR A 131 -11.98 -7.61 6.86
C THR A 131 -13.26 -6.86 7.18
N GLY A 132 -13.50 -5.73 6.51
CA GLY A 132 -14.70 -4.91 6.67
C GLY A 132 -16.02 -5.68 6.59
N ASP A 133 -17.11 -5.10 7.08
CA ASP A 133 -18.46 -5.59 6.87
C ASP A 133 -19.46 -4.46 7.13
N CYS A 134 -20.18 -4.01 6.10
CA CYS A 134 -21.04 -2.84 6.22
C CYS A 134 -22.25 -3.09 7.13
N ASP A 135 -22.64 -4.35 7.35
CA ASP A 135 -23.78 -4.69 8.21
C ASP A 135 -23.48 -4.41 9.70
N PHE A 136 -22.20 -4.33 10.06
CA PHE A 136 -21.76 -3.96 11.41
C PHE A 136 -21.69 -2.44 11.65
N GLY A 137 -21.93 -1.63 10.61
CA GLY A 137 -21.85 -0.17 10.68
C GLY A 137 -20.43 0.34 10.95
N MET A 138 -20.31 1.43 11.70
CA MET A 138 -19.01 2.05 12.04
C MET A 138 -18.67 1.86 13.52
N GLY A 139 -17.41 2.09 13.88
CA GLY A 139 -16.95 2.07 15.28
C GLY A 139 -16.52 0.69 15.76
N TRP A 140 -16.72 0.40 17.05
CA TRP A 140 -16.12 -0.79 17.68
C TRP A 140 -16.64 -2.13 17.12
N LYS A 141 -17.85 -2.13 16.54
CA LYS A 141 -18.47 -3.30 15.92
C LYS A 141 -17.93 -3.60 14.54
N GLN A 142 -17.28 -2.66 13.88
CA GLN A 142 -16.79 -2.85 12.53
C GLN A 142 -15.55 -3.78 12.54
N PRO A 143 -15.57 -4.93 11.85
CA PRO A 143 -14.40 -5.80 11.75
C PRO A 143 -13.24 -5.20 10.94
N GLY A 144 -13.53 -4.38 9.94
CA GLY A 144 -12.54 -3.80 9.05
C GLY A 144 -11.76 -2.62 9.61
N GLY A 145 -10.53 -2.49 9.14
CA GLY A 145 -9.60 -1.42 9.50
C GLY A 145 -10.05 -0.03 9.07
N TRP A 146 -9.20 0.95 9.40
CA TRP A 146 -9.44 2.35 9.08
C TRP A 146 -9.62 2.55 7.57
N ALA A 147 -8.87 1.82 6.75
CA ALA A 147 -8.94 1.91 5.28
C ALA A 147 -10.34 1.57 4.76
N TYR A 148 -10.99 0.54 5.33
CA TYR A 148 -12.35 0.17 4.98
C TYR A 148 -13.38 1.22 5.47
N GLN A 149 -13.22 1.70 6.70
CA GLN A 149 -14.13 2.69 7.30
C GLN A 149 -14.11 4.04 6.57
N LEU A 150 -13.03 4.37 5.87
CA LEU A 150 -12.92 5.59 5.07
C LEU A 150 -13.60 5.49 3.69
N LEU A 151 -13.95 4.30 3.20
CA LEU A 151 -14.45 4.11 1.84
C LEU A 151 -15.67 4.98 1.47
N PRO A 152 -16.72 5.09 2.30
CA PRO A 152 -17.86 5.97 2.00
C PRO A 152 -17.47 7.44 1.86
N PHE A 153 -16.43 7.87 2.58
CA PHE A 153 -15.93 9.24 2.61
C PHE A 153 -14.87 9.51 1.52
N MET A 154 -14.59 8.50 0.69
CA MET A 154 -13.70 8.54 -0.46
C MET A 154 -14.44 8.20 -1.76
N GLU A 155 -15.77 8.36 -1.78
CA GLU A 155 -16.64 8.04 -2.93
C GLU A 155 -16.57 6.56 -3.34
N GLN A 156 -16.20 5.65 -2.44
CA GLN A 156 -16.11 4.20 -2.68
C GLN A 156 -17.30 3.45 -2.05
N GLN A 157 -18.51 3.99 -2.18
CA GLN A 157 -19.72 3.39 -1.59
C GLN A 157 -19.97 1.96 -2.08
N ALA A 158 -19.72 1.68 -3.36
CA ALA A 158 -19.92 0.34 -3.93
C ALA A 158 -18.97 -0.70 -3.31
N LEU A 159 -17.72 -0.31 -3.02
CA LEU A 159 -16.76 -1.20 -2.37
C LEU A 159 -17.07 -1.36 -0.87
N TYR A 160 -17.54 -0.30 -0.21
CA TYR A 160 -18.01 -0.39 1.17
C TYR A 160 -19.22 -1.33 1.30
N SER A 161 -20.20 -1.28 0.40
CA SER A 161 -21.40 -2.13 0.48
C SER A 161 -21.21 -3.54 -0.07
N ILE A 162 -20.01 -3.93 -0.51
CA ILE A 162 -19.80 -5.17 -1.29
C ILE A 162 -20.18 -6.44 -0.53
N MET A 163 -20.07 -6.44 0.80
CA MET A 163 -20.41 -7.58 1.65
C MET A 163 -21.84 -7.57 2.17
N GLY A 164 -22.54 -6.45 2.08
CA GLY A 164 -23.83 -6.26 2.72
C GLY A 164 -24.87 -7.24 2.21
N ASP A 165 -25.28 -8.16 3.07
CA ASP A 165 -26.40 -9.07 2.83
C ASP A 165 -27.52 -8.89 3.87
N GLY A 166 -27.33 -7.94 4.81
CA GLY A 166 -28.25 -7.63 5.89
C GLY A 166 -28.17 -8.61 7.06
N ASN A 167 -27.18 -9.51 7.09
CA ASN A 167 -27.08 -10.58 8.07
C ASN A 167 -25.76 -10.57 8.85
N MET A 168 -25.75 -9.86 9.98
CA MET A 168 -24.63 -9.84 10.92
C MET A 168 -24.30 -11.20 11.59
N SER A 169 -25.12 -12.24 11.39
CA SER A 169 -24.91 -13.56 12.00
C SER A 169 -24.16 -14.53 11.10
N THR A 170 -24.07 -14.25 9.79
CA THR A 170 -23.39 -15.11 8.82
C THR A 170 -22.36 -14.33 8.02
N MET A 171 -21.20 -14.93 7.77
CA MET A 171 -20.13 -14.28 7.01
C MET A 171 -20.30 -14.57 5.52
N ASN A 172 -20.40 -13.53 4.69
CA ASN A 172 -20.28 -13.67 3.24
C ASN A 172 -18.81 -13.73 2.81
N LYS A 173 -18.20 -14.91 3.02
CA LYS A 173 -16.76 -15.10 2.76
C LYS A 173 -16.34 -14.81 1.33
N ALA A 174 -17.21 -15.04 0.35
CA ALA A 174 -16.90 -14.80 -1.06
C ALA A 174 -16.74 -13.29 -1.33
N MET A 175 -17.69 -12.47 -0.89
CA MET A 175 -17.62 -11.01 -1.05
C MET A 175 -16.49 -10.40 -0.23
N ALA A 176 -16.25 -10.93 0.98
CA ALA A 176 -15.12 -10.53 1.80
C ALA A 176 -13.77 -10.83 1.14
N THR A 177 -13.66 -11.95 0.41
CA THR A 177 -12.47 -12.29 -0.39
C THR A 177 -12.30 -11.30 -1.55
N GLN A 178 -13.39 -10.94 -2.24
CA GLN A 178 -13.36 -9.95 -3.31
C GLN A 178 -12.88 -8.57 -2.83
N LEU A 179 -13.31 -8.13 -1.65
CA LEU A 179 -12.80 -6.91 -1.02
C LEU A 179 -11.29 -6.99 -0.81
N VAL A 180 -10.80 -8.05 -0.16
CA VAL A 180 -9.37 -8.24 0.14
C VAL A 180 -8.51 -8.26 -1.13
N GLN A 181 -9.09 -8.64 -2.27
CA GLN A 181 -8.46 -8.68 -3.59
C GLN A 181 -8.67 -7.41 -4.44
N THR A 182 -9.24 -6.34 -3.90
CA THR A 182 -9.46 -5.10 -4.67
C THR A 182 -8.32 -4.09 -4.45
N PRO A 183 -7.39 -3.91 -5.41
CA PRO A 183 -6.34 -2.90 -5.29
C PRO A 183 -6.90 -1.49 -5.49
N MET A 184 -6.40 -0.52 -4.72
CA MET A 184 -6.79 0.88 -4.80
C MET A 184 -5.55 1.77 -4.79
N GLY A 185 -5.32 2.48 -5.90
CA GLY A 185 -4.10 3.28 -6.11
C GLY A 185 -3.83 4.36 -5.06
N VAL A 186 -4.87 4.88 -4.39
CA VAL A 186 -4.71 5.87 -3.31
C VAL A 186 -3.95 5.29 -2.10
N PHE A 187 -4.04 3.98 -1.87
CA PHE A 187 -3.32 3.31 -0.79
C PHE A 187 -1.89 2.91 -1.17
N ASN A 188 -1.44 3.15 -2.40
CA ASN A 188 -0.10 2.80 -2.84
C ASN A 188 0.80 4.02 -3.04
N CYS A 189 2.07 3.89 -2.66
CA CYS A 189 3.10 4.87 -2.95
C CYS A 189 3.67 4.58 -4.36
N PRO A 190 3.61 5.53 -5.32
CA PRO A 190 4.11 5.31 -6.67
C PRO A 190 5.65 5.17 -6.74
N SER A 191 6.39 5.60 -5.71
CA SER A 191 7.84 5.32 -5.59
C SER A 191 8.12 3.91 -5.08
N ARG A 192 7.12 3.22 -4.54
CA ARG A 192 7.25 1.88 -3.97
C ARG A 192 6.74 0.81 -4.92
N ARG A 193 5.48 0.91 -5.33
CA ARG A 193 4.81 -0.18 -6.05
C ARG A 193 3.57 0.27 -6.81
N THR A 194 3.16 -0.53 -7.80
CA THR A 194 1.93 -0.30 -8.56
C THR A 194 0.73 -0.94 -7.86
N PRO A 195 -0.49 -0.39 -8.01
CA PRO A 195 -1.68 -1.00 -7.43
C PRO A 195 -2.05 -2.28 -8.19
N LYS A 196 -1.68 -3.43 -7.62
CA LYS A 196 -2.02 -4.77 -8.12
C LYS A 196 -2.16 -5.76 -6.96
N LEU A 197 -2.47 -7.00 -7.31
CA LEU A 197 -2.44 -8.12 -6.38
C LEU A 197 -1.02 -8.63 -6.16
N TYR A 198 -0.70 -8.99 -4.92
CA TYR A 198 0.61 -9.49 -4.50
C TYR A 198 0.49 -10.87 -3.87
N THR A 199 1.40 -11.77 -4.24
CA THR A 199 1.51 -13.13 -3.70
C THR A 199 2.27 -13.16 -2.37
N GLY A 200 2.08 -14.24 -1.59
CA GLY A 200 2.90 -14.55 -0.42
C GLY A 200 2.32 -14.15 0.94
N SER A 201 1.04 -13.75 1.00
CA SER A 201 0.34 -13.48 2.27
C SER A 201 0.28 -14.73 3.13
N THR A 202 0.67 -14.64 4.40
CA THR A 202 1.00 -15.80 5.25
C THR A 202 -0.09 -16.22 6.24
N SER A 203 -1.24 -15.54 6.25
CA SER A 203 -2.19 -15.62 7.36
C SER A 203 -3.64 -15.80 6.91
N GLY A 204 -4.32 -16.81 7.48
CA GLY A 204 -5.70 -17.18 7.13
C GLY A 204 -6.74 -16.10 7.41
N GLY A 205 -7.83 -16.08 6.65
CA GLY A 205 -8.99 -15.20 6.90
C GLY A 205 -10.03 -15.83 7.81
N PHE A 206 -10.56 -15.06 8.76
CA PHE A 206 -11.68 -15.46 9.60
C PHE A 206 -13.01 -15.34 8.83
N ASN A 207 -13.32 -14.13 8.35
CA ASN A 207 -14.55 -13.80 7.64
C ASN A 207 -14.42 -13.79 6.11
N TYR A 208 -13.26 -14.18 5.57
CA TYR A 208 -13.04 -14.39 4.14
C TYR A 208 -12.33 -15.73 3.89
N THR A 209 -12.37 -16.20 2.65
CA THR A 209 -11.57 -17.35 2.22
C THR A 209 -10.18 -16.83 1.86
N ASP A 210 -9.14 -17.34 2.52
CA ASP A 210 -7.78 -16.85 2.34
C ASP A 210 -7.32 -16.90 0.87
N PRO A 211 -7.18 -15.74 0.20
CA PRO A 211 -6.74 -15.71 -1.19
C PRO A 211 -5.21 -15.80 -1.25
N GLN A 212 -4.70 -16.45 -2.30
CA GLN A 212 -3.26 -16.53 -2.57
C GLN A 212 -2.62 -15.17 -2.89
N GLU A 213 -3.44 -14.21 -3.31
CA GLU A 213 -3.01 -12.86 -3.67
C GLU A 213 -3.90 -11.80 -3.02
N ARG A 214 -3.30 -10.69 -2.56
CA ARG A 214 -4.01 -9.62 -1.85
C ARG A 214 -3.64 -8.23 -2.34
N ALA A 215 -4.57 -7.29 -2.19
CA ALA A 215 -4.29 -5.87 -2.33
C ALA A 215 -3.53 -5.34 -1.11
N LYS A 216 -2.49 -4.54 -1.34
CA LYS A 216 -1.61 -4.03 -0.28
C LYS A 216 -1.65 -2.52 -0.16
N GLY A 217 -1.29 -2.01 1.03
CA GLY A 217 -1.30 -0.59 1.36
C GLY A 217 0.04 -0.10 1.89
N ASP A 218 0.38 1.14 1.58
CA ASP A 218 1.67 1.80 1.87
C ASP A 218 1.59 2.86 2.97
N TYR A 219 0.41 2.99 3.55
CA TYR A 219 0.09 3.90 4.63
C TYR A 219 -0.46 3.13 5.81
N ALA A 220 -0.31 3.69 7.00
CA ALA A 220 -0.76 3.06 8.22
C ALA A 220 -1.27 4.11 9.23
N ALA A 221 -2.23 3.69 10.04
CA ALA A 221 -2.77 4.47 11.14
C ALA A 221 -1.81 4.52 12.34
N CYS A 222 -1.81 5.62 13.10
CA CYS A 222 -0.94 5.80 14.26
C CYS A 222 -1.55 5.19 15.54
N LEU A 223 -0.83 4.22 16.12
CA LEU A 223 -1.12 3.61 17.44
C LEU A 223 -0.50 4.37 18.62
N GLY A 224 0.29 5.39 18.32
CA GLY A 224 1.09 6.13 19.29
C GLY A 224 2.34 5.36 19.71
N ASP A 225 2.81 5.61 20.92
CA ASP A 225 4.08 5.09 21.46
C ASP A 225 4.05 3.62 21.90
N TRP A 226 2.97 2.90 21.57
CA TRP A 226 2.77 1.48 21.83
C TRP A 226 2.50 0.69 20.54
N SER A 227 2.88 -0.59 20.48
CA SER A 227 2.70 -1.48 19.31
C SER A 227 2.10 -2.83 19.72
N TYR A 228 1.33 -3.46 18.82
CA TYR A 228 0.79 -4.81 19.03
C TYR A 228 1.90 -5.87 19.17
N ALA A 229 3.05 -5.66 18.52
CA ALA A 229 4.21 -6.53 18.67
C ALA A 229 4.78 -6.56 20.10
N GLN A 230 4.47 -5.57 20.96
CA GLN A 230 4.91 -5.52 22.35
C GLN A 230 4.02 -6.35 23.30
N ASP A 231 2.83 -6.78 22.86
CA ASP A 231 1.92 -7.61 23.65
C ASP A 231 1.30 -8.72 22.79
N ASN A 232 1.85 -9.93 22.86
CA ASN A 232 1.30 -11.09 22.14
C ASN A 232 -0.17 -11.41 22.50
N ASN A 233 -0.67 -10.92 23.64
CA ASN A 233 -2.07 -11.08 24.04
C ASN A 233 -3.00 -10.13 23.25
N THR A 234 -2.51 -9.01 22.71
CA THR A 234 -3.25 -8.12 21.79
C THR A 234 -3.05 -8.50 20.34
N ARG A 235 -1.94 -9.15 19.97
CA ARG A 235 -1.77 -9.70 18.61
C ARG A 235 -2.66 -10.91 18.33
N ASN A 236 -2.77 -11.79 19.32
CA ASN A 236 -3.62 -12.98 19.27
C ASN A 236 -5.00 -12.67 19.83
N HIS A 237 -5.77 -11.85 19.12
CA HIS A 237 -7.18 -11.68 19.44
C HIS A 237 -7.89 -13.05 19.32
N PRO A 238 -8.60 -13.54 20.35
CA PRO A 238 -9.70 -14.46 20.06
C PRO A 238 -10.67 -13.65 19.22
N THR A 239 -10.71 -13.95 17.92
CA THR A 239 -11.49 -13.24 16.92
C THR A 239 -12.87 -12.94 17.49
N PRO A 240 -13.35 -11.67 17.44
CA PRO A 240 -14.71 -11.38 17.85
C PRO A 240 -15.62 -12.31 17.06
N GLN A 241 -16.31 -13.20 17.76
CA GLN A 241 -17.22 -14.11 17.10
C GLN A 241 -18.31 -13.21 16.52
N TYR A 242 -18.46 -13.18 15.18
CA TYR A 242 -19.51 -12.42 14.49
C TYR A 242 -20.85 -12.52 15.23
N ALA A 243 -21.21 -13.74 15.63
CA ALA A 243 -22.39 -14.04 16.43
C ALA A 243 -22.39 -13.33 17.81
N ALA A 244 -21.26 -13.26 18.50
CA ALA A 244 -21.13 -12.57 19.80
C ALA A 244 -21.29 -11.05 19.69
N VAL A 245 -20.83 -10.45 18.59
CA VAL A 245 -21.06 -9.02 18.34
C VAL A 245 -22.51 -8.78 17.93
N ALA A 246 -23.06 -9.64 17.05
CA ALA A 246 -24.45 -9.57 16.59
C ALA A 246 -25.47 -9.74 17.73
N ASN A 247 -25.19 -10.64 18.69
CA ASN A 247 -26.06 -10.89 19.84
C ASN A 247 -25.72 -10.03 21.09
N GLY A 248 -24.74 -9.11 20.98
CA GLY A 248 -24.37 -8.19 22.06
C GLY A 248 -23.61 -8.80 23.24
N THR A 249 -23.08 -10.03 23.11
CA THR A 249 -22.30 -10.69 24.17
C THR A 249 -20.80 -10.41 24.11
N TYR A 250 -20.31 -9.85 23.00
CA TYR A 250 -18.90 -9.50 22.85
C TYR A 250 -18.51 -8.36 23.80
N LYS A 251 -17.37 -8.54 24.49
CA LYS A 251 -16.77 -7.52 25.36
C LYS A 251 -15.51 -6.99 24.71
N LYS A 252 -15.47 -5.68 24.47
CA LYS A 252 -14.28 -4.98 23.97
C LYS A 252 -13.09 -5.23 24.91
N LYS A 253 -11.92 -5.48 24.32
CA LYS A 253 -10.67 -5.57 25.07
C LYS A 253 -10.32 -4.22 25.71
N ASP A 254 -9.79 -4.26 26.92
CA ASP A 254 -9.18 -3.07 27.51
C ASP A 254 -7.88 -2.73 26.77
N LEU A 255 -7.94 -1.65 25.99
CA LEU A 255 -6.82 -1.05 25.25
C LEU A 255 -6.52 0.36 25.77
N SER A 256 -6.77 0.61 27.06
CA SER A 256 -6.49 1.90 27.72
C SER A 256 -5.02 2.33 27.64
N LYS A 257 -4.10 1.36 27.46
CA LYS A 257 -2.67 1.60 27.26
C LYS A 257 -2.31 2.20 25.91
N VAL A 258 -3.17 2.07 24.90
CA VAL A 258 -2.90 2.60 23.56
C VAL A 258 -3.09 4.11 23.55
N THR A 259 -2.12 4.82 22.97
CA THR A 259 -1.97 6.28 23.07
C THR A 259 -2.26 7.01 21.76
N GLY A 260 -2.18 6.36 20.61
CA GLY A 260 -2.55 6.95 19.31
C GLY A 260 -4.06 7.10 19.10
N ILE A 261 -4.45 7.78 18.02
CA ILE A 261 -5.86 8.07 17.72
C ILE A 261 -6.60 6.85 17.18
N ILE A 262 -5.95 6.04 16.33
CA ILE A 262 -6.59 4.95 15.59
C ILE A 262 -5.98 3.62 16.03
N TYR A 263 -6.78 2.78 16.68
CA TYR A 263 -6.37 1.45 17.16
C TYR A 263 -7.54 0.46 17.13
N SER A 264 -7.32 -0.78 17.55
CA SER A 264 -8.31 -1.85 17.51
C SER A 264 -9.60 -1.43 18.22
N ALA A 265 -10.71 -1.50 17.49
CA ALA A 265 -12.05 -1.12 17.91
C ALA A 265 -12.15 0.28 18.54
N SER A 266 -11.25 1.22 18.20
CA SER A 266 -11.24 2.57 18.76
C SER A 266 -12.42 3.40 18.26
N GLU A 267 -12.91 4.27 19.15
CA GLU A 267 -13.92 5.30 18.86
C GLU A 267 -13.43 6.62 19.47
N THR A 268 -12.18 6.97 19.17
CA THR A 268 -11.53 8.14 19.78
C THR A 268 -12.19 9.41 19.30
N LYS A 269 -12.62 10.23 20.24
CA LYS A 269 -13.31 11.50 19.95
C LYS A 269 -12.29 12.63 19.80
N ILE A 270 -12.63 13.68 19.03
CA ILE A 270 -11.77 14.88 18.94
C ILE A 270 -11.40 15.43 20.32
N GLY A 271 -12.35 15.49 21.25
CA GLY A 271 -12.10 15.99 22.61
C GLY A 271 -11.19 15.10 23.47
N GLU A 272 -10.85 13.89 23.02
CA GLU A 272 -9.88 13.01 23.68
C GLU A 272 -8.44 13.21 23.20
N VAL A 273 -8.23 14.02 22.15
CA VAL A 273 -6.92 14.40 21.62
C VAL A 273 -6.45 15.67 22.33
N ARG A 274 -5.93 15.51 23.54
CA ARG A 274 -5.62 16.63 24.45
C ARG A 274 -4.37 17.40 24.05
N ASP A 275 -3.46 16.78 23.32
CA ASP A 275 -2.20 17.38 22.87
C ASP A 275 -2.40 18.25 21.61
N GLY A 276 -3.65 18.31 21.11
CA GLY A 276 -4.09 19.10 19.97
C GLY A 276 -4.14 18.28 18.68
N THR A 277 -5.24 18.39 17.94
CA THR A 277 -5.45 17.63 16.70
C THR A 277 -4.45 18.00 15.60
N SER A 278 -3.93 19.23 15.58
CA SER A 278 -2.87 19.65 14.64
C SER A 278 -1.49 19.12 14.99
N ASN A 279 -1.29 18.61 16.21
CA ASN A 279 -0.01 18.14 16.73
C ASN A 279 0.02 16.63 16.99
N THR A 280 -1.09 15.92 16.73
CA THR A 280 -1.16 14.48 16.91
C THR A 280 -1.26 13.78 15.56
N TYR A 281 -0.42 12.79 15.31
CA TYR A 281 -0.43 11.95 14.12
C TYR A 281 -1.70 11.11 14.01
N LEU A 282 -2.20 11.00 12.78
CA LEU A 282 -3.38 10.21 12.46
C LEU A 282 -3.02 9.02 11.56
N ILE A 283 -2.55 9.27 10.34
CA ILE A 283 -2.15 8.27 9.34
C ILE A 283 -0.83 8.71 8.70
N GLY A 284 0.01 7.76 8.31
CA GLY A 284 1.35 8.05 7.81
C GLY A 284 1.84 7.07 6.77
N GLU A 285 2.89 7.46 6.06
CA GLU A 285 3.67 6.52 5.23
C GLU A 285 4.38 5.50 6.13
N LYS A 286 4.36 4.22 5.74
CA LYS A 286 4.99 3.15 6.50
C LYS A 286 6.41 2.85 6.01
N TYR A 287 7.31 2.44 6.91
CA TYR A 287 8.62 1.91 6.51
C TYR A 287 8.48 0.49 5.95
N LEU A 288 9.16 0.20 4.84
CA LEU A 288 9.28 -1.15 4.27
C LEU A 288 10.69 -1.46 3.78
N GLN A 289 11.00 -2.76 3.67
CA GLN A 289 12.24 -3.21 3.07
C GLN A 289 12.04 -3.37 1.55
N PRO A 290 12.89 -2.76 0.69
CA PRO A 290 12.73 -2.79 -0.76
C PRO A 290 12.65 -4.18 -1.39
N GLU A 291 13.29 -5.18 -0.78
CA GLU A 291 13.24 -6.58 -1.24
C GLU A 291 11.85 -7.20 -1.17
N TYR A 292 10.95 -6.64 -0.36
CA TYR A 292 9.57 -7.12 -0.19
C TYR A 292 8.52 -6.24 -0.86
N TYR A 293 8.90 -5.25 -1.69
CA TYR A 293 7.90 -4.43 -2.41
C TYR A 293 6.97 -5.26 -3.30
N GLU A 294 7.51 -6.33 -3.88
CA GLU A 294 6.82 -7.23 -4.82
C GLU A 294 6.48 -8.60 -4.22
N SER A 295 6.75 -8.81 -2.93
CA SER A 295 6.50 -10.05 -2.21
C SER A 295 5.99 -9.73 -0.79
N CYS A 296 6.08 -10.65 0.16
CA CYS A 296 5.69 -10.42 1.54
C CYS A 296 6.90 -10.37 2.47
N GLY A 297 6.82 -9.49 3.45
CA GLY A 297 7.79 -9.36 4.54
C GLY A 297 7.08 -8.85 5.78
N ALA A 298 7.76 -8.91 6.93
CA ALA A 298 7.18 -8.42 8.17
C ALA A 298 6.75 -6.94 8.01
N GLY A 299 5.52 -6.62 8.43
CA GLY A 299 4.94 -5.27 8.28
C GLY A 299 4.19 -5.05 6.96
N ASP A 300 4.16 -6.05 6.07
CA ASP A 300 3.47 -6.02 4.77
C ASP A 300 3.14 -7.44 4.26
N ASP A 301 2.87 -8.38 5.17
CA ASP A 301 2.44 -9.73 4.84
C ASP A 301 0.91 -9.94 4.92
N MET A 302 0.18 -8.87 5.27
CA MET A 302 -1.26 -8.72 5.21
C MET A 302 -1.69 -7.76 4.09
N GLY A 303 -3.01 -7.66 3.87
CA GLY A 303 -3.60 -6.74 2.90
C GLY A 303 -3.96 -5.37 3.50
N VAL A 304 -4.38 -4.43 2.67
CA VAL A 304 -4.84 -3.10 3.14
C VAL A 304 -6.21 -3.15 3.84
N TRP A 305 -7.00 -4.19 3.58
CA TRP A 305 -8.40 -4.29 3.99
C TRP A 305 -8.62 -4.97 5.35
N ILE A 306 -7.55 -5.43 5.99
CA ILE A 306 -7.66 -6.11 7.27
C ILE A 306 -8.04 -5.15 8.41
N GLY A 307 -8.45 -5.71 9.54
CA GLY A 307 -8.58 -5.02 10.80
C GLY A 307 -7.22 -4.72 11.45
N ALA A 308 -7.15 -4.83 12.77
CA ALA A 308 -6.06 -4.27 13.54
C ALA A 308 -4.82 -5.16 13.47
N ASP A 309 -3.72 -4.62 12.96
CA ASP A 309 -2.42 -5.27 12.84
C ASP A 309 -1.31 -4.24 12.62
N ASP A 310 -0.05 -4.60 12.90
CA ASP A 310 1.09 -3.71 12.64
C ASP A 310 1.34 -3.45 11.12
N ASP A 311 0.66 -4.19 10.24
CA ASP A 311 0.67 -3.95 8.79
C ASP A 311 -0.17 -2.74 8.36
N GLY A 312 -1.32 -2.54 9.02
CA GLY A 312 -2.24 -1.42 8.82
C GLY A 312 -2.09 -0.31 9.87
N ASN A 313 -1.31 -0.55 10.92
CA ASN A 313 -1.08 0.36 12.02
C ASN A 313 0.40 0.42 12.41
N ARG A 314 0.92 1.60 12.72
CA ARG A 314 2.34 1.77 13.09
C ARG A 314 2.48 2.52 14.39
N SER A 315 3.59 2.24 15.06
CA SER A 315 3.91 2.82 16.36
C SER A 315 5.03 3.86 16.25
N CYS A 316 4.91 4.88 17.08
CA CYS A 316 5.89 5.94 17.29
C CYS A 316 6.80 5.65 18.48
N SER A 317 6.84 4.42 18.99
CA SER A 317 7.65 4.08 20.16
C SER A 317 9.14 4.39 19.96
N LYS A 318 9.67 5.28 20.81
CA LYS A 318 11.07 5.71 20.79
C LYS A 318 12.07 4.59 21.14
N ASP A 319 11.64 3.60 21.92
CA ASP A 319 12.50 2.54 22.46
C ASP A 319 12.71 1.38 21.47
N TYR A 320 11.77 1.18 20.54
CA TYR A 320 11.77 0.01 19.66
C TYR A 320 12.02 0.32 18.18
N PHE A 321 11.69 1.52 17.73
CA PHE A 321 11.67 1.83 16.30
C PHE A 321 12.63 2.97 15.93
N TYR A 322 13.06 2.95 14.67
CA TYR A 322 13.94 3.96 14.08
C TYR A 322 13.31 4.47 12.79
N LEU A 323 13.25 5.78 12.66
CA LEU A 323 12.78 6.43 11.44
C LEU A 323 13.84 6.29 10.35
N ALA A 324 13.41 5.82 9.18
CA ALA A 324 14.32 5.55 8.09
C ALA A 324 13.60 5.65 6.75
N GLN A 325 14.36 6.04 5.74
CA GLN A 325 14.02 5.70 4.36
C GLN A 325 14.06 4.18 4.19
N ASP A 326 13.17 3.65 3.36
CA ASP A 326 13.15 2.25 2.95
C ASP A 326 14.53 1.80 2.48
N ARG A 327 15.08 0.77 3.14
CA ARG A 327 16.42 0.22 2.90
C ARG A 327 16.51 -1.21 3.39
N GLN A 328 17.44 -1.98 2.83
CA GLN A 328 17.70 -3.35 3.27
C GLN A 328 18.41 -3.38 4.64
N GLY A 329 18.24 -4.49 5.36
CA GLY A 329 18.98 -4.77 6.61
C GLY A 329 18.37 -4.19 7.88
N TYR A 330 17.22 -3.51 7.80
CA TYR A 330 16.45 -3.02 8.95
C TYR A 330 15.13 -3.78 9.03
N GLY A 331 15.22 -5.09 9.30
CA GLY A 331 14.06 -5.96 9.47
C GLY A 331 13.28 -5.69 10.76
N THR A 332 12.69 -6.72 11.34
CA THR A 332 12.01 -6.60 12.63
C THR A 332 12.98 -6.14 13.74
N PRO A 333 12.57 -5.20 14.61
CA PRO A 333 11.21 -4.67 14.76
C PRO A 333 10.88 -3.49 13.83
N ASN A 334 11.83 -2.93 13.07
CA ASN A 334 11.62 -1.70 12.29
C ASN A 334 10.54 -1.81 11.20
N SER A 335 10.24 -3.05 10.78
CA SER A 335 9.06 -3.41 10.01
C SER A 335 7.72 -2.85 10.52
N TYR A 336 7.64 -2.35 11.77
CA TYR A 336 6.43 -1.76 12.36
C TYR A 336 6.57 -0.25 12.66
N ALA A 337 7.59 0.39 12.10
CA ALA A 337 7.83 1.83 12.20
C ALA A 337 7.15 2.64 11.07
N PHE A 338 7.01 3.95 11.28
CA PHE A 338 6.78 4.91 10.19
C PHE A 338 8.05 5.14 9.37
N GLY A 339 7.88 5.52 8.10
CA GLY A 339 8.98 5.78 7.16
C GLY A 339 8.46 5.96 5.74
N SER A 340 9.32 5.97 4.73
CA SER A 340 8.85 5.97 3.34
C SER A 340 9.94 5.57 2.34
N ALA A 341 9.54 5.32 1.09
CA ALA A 341 10.49 5.17 -0.02
C ALA A 341 11.22 6.48 -0.37
N HIS A 342 10.67 7.63 0.04
CA HIS A 342 11.19 8.94 -0.29
C HIS A 342 12.41 9.31 0.55
N ALA A 343 13.34 10.04 -0.08
CA ALA A 343 14.55 10.49 0.58
C ALA A 343 14.27 11.61 1.59
N GLY A 344 14.99 11.57 2.72
CA GLY A 344 15.03 12.64 3.73
C GLY A 344 13.80 12.79 4.64
N SER A 345 12.60 12.39 4.22
CA SER A 345 11.38 12.53 5.02
C SER A 345 10.28 11.55 4.63
N PHE A 346 9.31 11.37 5.51
CA PHE A 346 8.05 10.67 5.26
C PHE A 346 6.86 11.59 5.55
N GLY A 347 5.72 11.34 4.92
CA GLY A 347 4.49 12.09 5.11
C GLY A 347 3.64 11.56 6.25
N MET A 348 3.07 12.48 7.02
CA MET A 348 2.07 12.23 8.06
C MET A 348 0.87 13.15 7.83
N VAL A 349 -0.34 12.63 8.02
CA VAL A 349 -1.52 13.44 8.23
C VAL A 349 -1.80 13.54 9.73
N MET A 350 -2.10 14.75 10.18
CA MET A 350 -2.41 15.06 11.57
C MET A 350 -3.91 14.85 11.84
N GLY A 351 -4.32 14.82 13.11
CA GLY A 351 -5.72 14.69 13.52
C GLY A 351 -6.64 15.76 12.92
N ASP A 352 -6.14 16.96 12.64
CA ASP A 352 -6.89 18.04 11.98
C ASP A 352 -6.91 17.93 10.44
N GLY A 353 -6.37 16.86 9.87
CA GLY A 353 -6.30 16.61 8.43
C GLY A 353 -5.24 17.45 7.68
N SER A 354 -4.38 18.20 8.37
CA SER A 354 -3.19 18.81 7.79
C SER A 354 -2.13 17.75 7.47
N VAL A 355 -1.36 17.95 6.41
CA VAL A 355 -0.31 17.00 5.97
C VAL A 355 1.04 17.65 6.21
N GLN A 356 1.93 16.92 6.89
CA GLN A 356 3.27 17.37 7.22
C GLN A 356 4.31 16.35 6.75
N ARG A 357 5.50 16.82 6.36
CA ARG A 357 6.63 15.95 6.06
C ARG A 357 7.58 15.94 7.24
N ILE A 358 7.83 14.75 7.77
CA ILE A 358 8.63 14.51 8.95
C ILE A 358 10.01 14.06 8.52
N SER A 359 11.04 14.79 8.92
CA SER A 359 12.43 14.43 8.67
C SER A 359 12.79 13.14 9.38
N TYR A 360 13.60 12.27 8.76
CA TYR A 360 14.16 11.11 9.45
C TYR A 360 15.13 11.49 10.59
N ALA A 361 15.56 12.75 10.64
CA ALA A 361 16.42 13.29 11.69
C ALA A 361 15.64 13.90 12.86
N ILE A 362 14.30 13.83 12.87
CA ILE A 362 13.50 14.27 14.02
C ILE A 362 13.96 13.53 15.29
N ASP A 363 13.97 14.25 16.41
CA ASP A 363 14.23 13.63 17.70
C ASP A 363 13.18 12.55 18.02
N LYS A 364 13.63 11.44 18.60
CA LYS A 364 12.76 10.28 18.85
C LYS A 364 11.70 10.57 19.90
N GLU A 365 11.98 11.43 20.89
CA GLU A 365 10.99 11.81 21.89
C GLU A 365 9.92 12.69 21.25
N THR A 366 10.33 13.66 20.44
CA THR A 366 9.41 14.50 19.67
C THR A 366 8.50 13.64 18.78
N HIS A 367 9.06 12.65 18.09
CA HIS A 367 8.26 11.72 17.28
C HIS A 367 7.25 10.91 18.11
N ALA A 368 7.65 10.45 19.31
CA ALA A 368 6.77 9.71 20.21
C ALA A 368 5.62 10.59 20.74
N TYR A 369 5.91 11.82 21.15
CA TYR A 369 4.92 12.81 21.60
C TYR A 369 3.91 13.14 20.50
N LEU A 370 4.37 13.37 19.26
CA LEU A 370 3.48 13.59 18.12
C LEU A 370 2.59 12.37 17.82
N GLY A 371 2.97 11.15 18.24
CA GLY A 371 2.13 9.96 18.13
C GLY A 371 1.13 9.77 19.28
N ASN A 372 1.34 10.43 20.41
CA ASN A 372 0.53 10.30 21.61
C ASN A 372 -0.58 11.36 21.63
N ARG A 373 -1.80 10.97 22.01
CA ARG A 373 -2.95 11.89 22.05
C ARG A 373 -3.21 12.49 23.43
N LYS A 374 -2.56 11.99 24.48
CA LYS A 374 -2.93 12.24 25.88
C LYS A 374 -1.76 12.35 26.86
N ASP A 375 -0.54 12.59 26.41
CA ASP A 375 0.60 12.71 27.32
C ASP A 375 0.73 14.11 27.96
N GLY A 376 0.07 15.12 27.39
CA GLY A 376 0.12 16.50 27.85
C GLY A 376 1.36 17.25 27.37
N GLU A 377 2.21 16.62 26.56
CA GLU A 377 3.44 17.20 26.02
C GLU A 377 3.18 17.75 24.62
N VAL A 378 3.17 19.08 24.49
CA VAL A 378 2.99 19.72 23.18
C VAL A 378 4.31 19.67 22.41
N ALA A 379 4.46 18.68 21.55
CA ALA A 379 5.52 18.65 20.55
C ALA A 379 5.16 19.51 19.33
N GLN A 380 6.14 20.21 18.79
CA GLN A 380 6.04 20.90 17.50
C GLN A 380 7.06 20.30 16.55
N ILE A 381 6.68 20.19 15.28
CA ILE A 381 7.60 19.79 14.23
C ILE A 381 8.55 20.98 13.99
N PRO A 382 9.88 20.80 14.09
CA PRO A 382 10.83 21.89 14.01
C PRO A 382 10.91 22.55 12.63
#